data_AF-A0A519NR18-F1
#
_entry.id   AF-A0A519NR18-F1
#
_cell.length_a   1.000
_cell.length_b   1.000
_cell.length_c   1.000
_cell.angle_alpha   90.00
_cell.angle_beta   90.00
_cell.angle_gamma   90.00
#
_symmetry.space_group_name_H-M   'P 1'
#
loop_
_entity.id
_entity.type
_entity.pdbx_description
1 polymer ?
#
loop_
_entity_poly.entity_id
_entity_poly.type
_entity_poly.pdbx_seq_one_letter_code
_entity_poly.pdbx_strand_id
1 'polypeptide(L)' 'NVKYETQSEVELQLSKFGEISAAIADRIDFQRTNTFQTPLIIFPLILPVFEKVYERYLEVKPA' A
#
# COMPACT_ATOMS: atom_id res chain seq x y z
N ASN A 1 12.34 -21.07 16.12
CA ASN A 1 13.20 -19.88 15.98
C ASN A 1 12.83 -19.16 14.70
N VAL A 2 12.01 -18.11 14.81
CA VAL A 2 11.72 -17.23 13.68
C VAL A 2 12.99 -16.43 13.40
N LYS A 3 13.49 -16.52 12.17
CA LYS A 3 14.62 -15.71 11.73
C LYS A 3 14.05 -14.31 11.50
N TYR A 4 14.34 -13.37 12.40
CA TYR A 4 13.96 -11.98 12.20
C TYR A 4 14.85 -11.42 11.08
N GLU A 5 14.33 -11.39 9.85
CA GLU A 5 14.99 -10.72 8.73
C GLU A 5 15.00 -9.21 9.00
N THR A 6 16.08 -8.53 8.59
CA THR A 6 16.13 -7.06 8.73
C THR A 6 15.07 -6.43 7.84
N GLN A 7 14.48 -5.30 8.25
CA GLN A 7 13.50 -4.58 7.42
C GLN A 7 14.02 -4.35 5.99
N SER A 8 15.30 -4.01 5.87
CA SER A 8 15.96 -3.79 4.57
C SER A 8 16.06 -5.05 3.71
N GLU A 9 16.27 -6.23 4.31
CA GLU A 9 16.25 -7.51 3.58
C GLU A 9 14.84 -7.82 3.06
N VAL A 10 13.82 -7.58 3.88
CA VAL A 10 12.42 -7.77 3.50
C VAL A 10 12.04 -6.82 2.36
N GLU A 11 12.36 -5.53 2.49
CA GLU A 11 12.13 -4.53 1.44
C GLU A 11 12.86 -4.90 0.14
N LEU A 12 14.10 -5.38 0.23
CA LEU A 12 14.84 -5.83 -0.95
C LEU A 12 14.12 -6.97 -1.68
N GLN A 13 13.60 -7.97 -0.95
CA GLN A 13 12.86 -9.07 -1.59
C GLN A 13 11.52 -8.60 -2.17
N LEU A 14 10.77 -7.76 -1.44
CA LEU A 14 9.46 -7.27 -1.89
C LEU A 14 9.57 -6.36 -3.12
N SER A 15 10.67 -5.62 -3.27
CA SER A 15 10.88 -4.71 -4.41
C SER A 15 10.90 -5.43 -5.77
N LYS A 16 11.13 -6.74 -5.77
CA LYS A 16 11.09 -7.58 -6.98
C LYS A 16 9.67 -7.78 -7.52
N PHE A 17 8.65 -7.59 -6.68
CA PHE A 17 7.24 -7.74 -7.07
C PHE A 17 6.59 -6.43 -7.51
N GLY A 18 7.20 -5.29 -7.20
CA GLY A 18 6.67 -3.98 -7.54
C GLY A 18 7.24 -2.85 -6.69
N GLU A 19 6.68 -1.65 -6.87
CA GLU A 19 7.00 -0.50 -6.04
C GLU A 19 6.45 -0.68 -4.63
N ILE A 20 7.31 -0.52 -3.63
CA ILE A 20 6.92 -0.60 -2.22
C ILE A 20 6.38 0.77 -1.80
N SER A 21 5.16 0.81 -1.25
CA SER A 21 4.60 2.04 -0.69
C SER A 21 5.31 2.42 0.61
N ALA A 22 5.13 3.67 1.05
CA ALA A 22 5.55 4.05 2.40
C ALA A 22 4.92 3.12 3.46
N ALA A 23 5.64 2.91 4.56
CA ALA A 23 5.15 2.11 5.67
C ALA A 23 3.84 2.71 6.20
N ILE A 24 2.83 1.86 6.31
CA ILE A 24 1.54 2.20 6.90
C ILE A 24 1.64 1.86 8.38
N ALA A 25 1.32 2.82 9.26
CA ALA A 25 1.27 2.55 10.69
C ALA A 25 0.25 1.43 10.98
N ASP A 26 0.58 0.57 11.94
CA ASP A 26 -0.09 -0.69 12.33
C ASP A 26 -1.56 -0.56 12.81
N ARG A 27 -2.21 0.58 12.56
CA ARG A 27 -3.59 0.87 12.98
C ARG A 27 -4.65 0.49 11.94
N ILE A 28 -4.27 -0.27 10.91
CA ILE A 28 -5.24 -0.87 10.00
C ILE A 28 -5.59 -2.25 10.56
N ASP A 29 -6.46 -2.28 11.56
CA ASP A 29 -7.13 -3.52 11.92
C ASP A 29 -7.87 -4.07 10.70
N PHE A 30 -7.87 -5.41 10.55
CA PHE A 30 -8.61 -6.06 9.48
C PHE A 30 -10.07 -5.61 9.51
N GLN A 31 -10.51 -4.99 8.41
CA GLN A 31 -11.91 -4.62 8.26
C GLN A 31 -12.77 -5.88 8.18
N ARG A 32 -13.88 -5.89 8.92
CA ARG A 32 -14.86 -6.98 8.82
C ARG A 32 -15.57 -6.94 7.48
N THR A 33 -16.11 -8.08 7.05
CA THR A 33 -16.90 -8.19 5.81
C THR A 33 -18.15 -7.31 5.77
N ASN A 34 -18.61 -6.82 6.93
CA ASN A 34 -19.72 -5.88 7.05
C ASN A 34 -19.29 -4.40 7.13
N THR A 35 -18.01 -4.09 6.93
CA THR A 35 -17.52 -2.71 6.89
C THR A 35 -17.99 -2.07 5.59
N PHE A 36 -18.89 -1.10 5.71
CA PHE A 36 -19.50 -0.43 4.54
C PHE A 36 -18.72 0.79 4.05
N GLN A 37 -17.81 1.33 4.88
CA GLN A 37 -17.07 2.56 4.58
C GLN A 37 -15.61 2.44 5.02
N THR A 38 -14.70 2.93 4.17
CA THR A 38 -13.29 3.08 4.52
C THR A 38 -13.14 4.17 5.59
N PRO A 39 -12.45 3.91 6.72
CA PRO A 39 -12.17 4.92 7.72
C PRO A 39 -11.39 6.10 7.15
N LEU A 40 -11.85 7.32 7.42
CA LEU A 40 -11.23 8.56 6.91
C LEU A 40 -9.76 8.71 7.30
N ILE A 41 -9.36 8.15 8.45
CA ILE A 41 -7.97 8.17 8.92
C ILE A 41 -6.99 7.47 7.97
N ILE A 42 -7.48 6.57 7.11
CA ILE A 42 -6.65 5.82 6.16
C ILE A 42 -6.48 6.56 4.83
N PHE A 43 -7.35 7.53 4.51
CA PHE A 43 -7.33 8.24 3.22
C PHE A 43 -5.98 8.90 2.90
N PRO A 44 -5.30 9.59 3.84
CA PRO A 44 -3.99 10.17 3.56
C PRO A 44 -2.92 9.15 3.15
N LEU A 45 -3.09 7.87 3.53
CA LEU A 45 -2.15 6.80 3.20
C LEU A 45 -2.48 6.13 1.85
N ILE A 46 -3.76 5.89 1.57
CA ILE A 46 -4.17 5.14 0.36
C ILE A 46 -4.35 6.01 -0.88
N LEU A 47 -4.75 7.27 -0.74
CA LEU A 47 -5.03 8.15 -1.88
C LEU A 47 -3.79 8.34 -2.79
N PRO A 48 -2.58 8.62 -2.26
CA PRO A 48 -1.39 8.77 -3.11
C PRO A 48 -1.03 7.48 -3.85
N VAL A 49 -1.31 6.31 -3.26
CA VAL A 49 -1.10 5.01 -3.91
C VAL A 49 -2.10 4.83 -5.05
N PHE A 50 -3.37 5.16 -4.83
CA PHE A 50 -4.41 5.07 -5.86
C PHE A 50 -4.17 6.05 -7.01
N GLU A 51 -3.74 7.28 -6.72
CA GLU A 51 -3.37 8.27 -7.72
C GLU A 51 -2.23 7.75 -8.62
N LYS A 52 -1.16 7.24 -8.02
CA LYS A 52 -0.06 6.60 -8.79
C LYS A 52 -0.54 5.45 -9.66
N VAL A 53 -1.41 4.58 -9.15
CA VAL A 53 -1.96 3.46 -9.93
C VAL A 53 -2.80 3.99 -11.09
N TYR A 54 -3.64 5.00 -10.83
CA TYR A 54 -4.48 5.62 -11.83
C TYR A 54 -3.65 6.25 -12.94
N GLU A 55 -2.73 7.15 -12.62
CA GLU A 55 -1.87 7.84 -13.59
C GLU A 55 -1.02 6.87 -14.41
N ARG A 56 -0.52 5.80 -13.78
CA ARG A 56 0.40 4.86 -14.43
C ARG A 56 -0.29 3.83 -15.32
N TYR A 57 -1.50 3.41 -14.97
CA TYR A 57 -2.14 2.25 -15.60
C TYR A 57 -3.52 2.52 -16.18
N LEU A 58 -4.20 3.60 -15.78
CA LEU A 58 -5.59 3.88 -16.16
C LEU A 58 -5.74 5.21 -16.91
N GLU A 59 -4.91 6.21 -16.62
CA GLU A 59 -4.96 7.50 -17.30
C GLU A 59 -4.41 7.36 -18.73
N VAL A 60 -5.31 7.46 -19.71
CA VAL A 60 -4.93 7.63 -21.11
C VAL A 60 -4.59 9.10 -21.32
N LYS A 61 -3.30 9.44 -21.23
CA LYS A 61 -2.86 10.79 -21.59
C LYS A 61 -3.12 11.01 -23.09
N PRO A 62 -3.89 12.06 -23.49
CA PRO A 62 -4.01 12.41 -24.89
C PRO A 62 -2.64 12.80 -25.44
N ALA A 63 -2.35 12.36 -26.66
CA ALA A 63 -1.08 12.59 -27.36
C ALA A 63 -0.81 14.07 -27.64
#